data_AF-A0A7Y3ICT2-F1
#
_entry.id   AF-A0A7Y3ICT2-F1
#
_cell.length_a   1.000
_cell.length_b   1.000
_cell.length_c   1.000
_cell.angle_alpha   90.00
_cell.angle_beta   90.00
_cell.angle_gamma   90.00
#
_symmetry.space_group_name_H-M   'P 1'
#
loop_
_entity.id
_entity.type
_entity.pdbx_description
1 polymer ?
#
loop_
_entity_poly.entity_id
_entity_poly.type
_entity_poly.pdbx_seq_one_letter_code
_entity_poly.pdbx_strand_id
1 'polypeptide(L)' 'MSRVGRAFQDSSSAGRAAFIPYLTVGYPSVTASAELLHGLAEAGADVVELGIP' A
#
# COMPACT_ATOMS: atom_id res chain seq x y z
N MET A 1 6.66 12.42 -13.14
CA MET A 1 7.05 11.25 -12.33
C MET A 1 5.78 10.60 -11.78
N SER A 2 5.65 9.28 -11.81
CA SER A 2 4.46 8.58 -11.29
C SER A 2 4.48 8.50 -9.75
N ARG A 3 3.31 8.29 -9.12
CA ARG A 3 3.23 8.09 -7.65
C ARG A 3 4.05 6.88 -7.20
N VAL A 4 3.99 5.79 -7.95
CA VAL A 4 4.78 4.57 -7.70
C VAL A 4 6.28 4.86 -7.79
N GLY A 5 6.73 5.60 -8.81
CA GLY A 5 8.14 5.95 -8.95
C GLY A 5 8.66 6.81 -7.79
N ARG A 6 7.82 7.71 -7.27
CA ARG A 6 8.14 8.51 -6.08
C ARG A 6 8.29 7.63 -4.84
N ALA A 7 7.37 6.70 -4.61
CA ALA A 7 7.41 5.80 -3.45
C ALA A 7 8.72 4.99 -3.37
N PHE A 8 9.19 4.43 -4.49
CA PHE A 8 10.48 3.75 -4.55
C PHE A 8 11.68 4.68 -4.33
N GLN A 9 11.59 5.92 -4.82
CA GLN A 9 12.65 6.90 -4.60
C GLN A 9 12.73 7.28 -3.12
N ASP A 10 11.59 7.53 -2.47
CA ASP A 10 11.50 7.90 -1.07
C ASP A 10 12.05 6.78 -0.16
N SER A 11 11.67 5.51 -0.41
CA SER A 11 12.16 4.38 0.36
C SER A 11 13.68 4.20 0.20
N SER A 12 14.19 4.31 -1.03
CA SER A 12 15.62 4.23 -1.34
C SER A 12 16.42 5.35 -0.69
N SER A 13 15.93 6.60 -0.77
CA SER A 13 16.55 7.76 -0.12
C SER A 13 16.56 7.66 1.40
N ALA A 14 15.58 6.97 1.99
CA ALA A 14 15.53 6.66 3.41
C ALA A 14 16.38 5.44 3.82
N GLY A 15 17.08 4.78 2.89
CA GLY A 15 17.91 3.61 3.18
C GLY A 15 17.12 2.37 3.62
N ARG A 16 15.83 2.28 3.25
CA ARG A 16 14.94 1.16 3.58
C ARG A 16 14.39 0.50 2.31
N ALA A 17 14.02 -0.78 2.44
CA ALA A 17 13.22 -1.44 1.41
C ALA A 17 11.80 -0.85 1.38
N ALA A 18 11.18 -0.82 0.19
CA ALA A 18 9.78 -0.45 0.05
C ALA A 18 8.87 -1.54 0.65
N PHE A 19 7.90 -1.15 1.46
CA PHE A 19 6.87 -2.03 2.00
C PHE A 19 5.64 -2.01 1.09
N ILE A 20 5.35 -3.15 0.44
CA ILE A 20 4.28 -3.30 -0.55
C ILE A 20 3.33 -4.44 -0.13
N PRO A 21 2.34 -4.18 0.72
CA PRO A 21 1.31 -5.15 1.06
C PRO A 21 0.31 -5.38 -0.08
N TYR A 22 -0.23 -6.60 -0.14
CA TYR A 22 -1.34 -6.98 -1.00
C TYR A 22 -2.63 -7.12 -0.19
N LEU A 23 -3.75 -6.66 -0.75
CA LEU A 23 -5.08 -6.77 -0.19
C LEU A 23 -6.08 -7.21 -1.28
N THR A 24 -6.85 -8.26 -1.02
CA THR A 24 -7.99 -8.63 -1.87
C THR A 24 -9.18 -7.72 -1.55
N VAL A 25 -9.66 -6.98 -2.55
CA VAL A 25 -10.79 -6.07 -2.40
C VAL A 25 -12.06 -6.85 -2.09
N GLY A 26 -12.77 -6.44 -1.04
CA GLY A 26 -14.03 -7.02 -0.62
C GLY A 26 -13.91 -8.11 0.47
N TYR A 27 -12.70 -8.46 0.91
CA TYR A 27 -12.49 -9.42 2.01
C TYR A 27 -12.03 -8.72 3.30
N PRO A 28 -12.64 -8.99 4.47
CA PRO A 28 -13.89 -9.73 4.66
C PRO A 28 -15.15 -8.95 4.22
N SER A 29 -15.01 -7.65 3.94
CA SER A 29 -16.07 -6.83 3.33
C SER A 29 -15.46 -5.63 2.59
N VAL A 30 -16.25 -4.91 1.78
CA VAL A 30 -15.81 -3.66 1.13
C VAL A 30 -15.43 -2.60 2.15
N THR A 31 -16.23 -2.44 3.22
CA THR A 31 -15.94 -1.49 4.31
C THR A 31 -14.62 -1.84 5.01
N ALA A 32 -14.41 -3.12 5.34
CA ALA A 32 -13.16 -3.57 5.95
C ALA A 32 -11.96 -3.35 5.02
N SER A 33 -12.13 -3.49 3.71
CA SER A 33 -11.05 -3.21 2.75
C SER A 33 -10.63 -1.74 2.79
N ALA A 34 -11.58 -0.81 2.89
CA ALA A 34 -11.28 0.62 3.02
C ALA A 34 -10.56 0.95 4.33
N GLU A 35 -11.02 0.40 5.46
CA GLU A 35 -10.36 0.55 6.76
C GLU A 35 -8.94 -0.01 6.73
N LEU A 36 -8.74 -1.19 6.14
CA LEU A 36 -7.41 -1.80 5.98
C LEU A 36 -6.50 -0.96 5.09
N LEU A 37 -6.99 -0.36 4.00
CA LEU A 37 -6.18 0.53 3.16
C LEU A 37 -5.63 1.72 3.93
N HIS A 38 -6.46 2.35 4.77
CA HIS A 38 -6.02 3.44 5.64
C HIS A 38 -5.01 2.95 6.69
N GLY A 39 -5.29 1.83 7.34
CA GLY A 39 -4.38 1.23 8.32
C GLY A 39 -3.01 0.85 7.72
N LEU A 40 -2.98 0.33 6.49
CA LEU A 40 -1.72 0.02 5.80
C LEU A 40 -0.91 1.28 5.48
N ALA A 41 -1.58 2.36 5.07
CA ALA A 41 -0.91 3.64 4.85
C ALA A 41 -0.31 4.20 6.16
N GLU A 42 -1.06 4.14 7.26
CA GLU A 42 -0.58 4.54 8.60
C GLU A 42 0.57 3.65 9.11
N ALA A 43 0.57 2.36 8.77
CA ALA A 43 1.65 1.42 9.07
C ALA A 43 2.90 1.62 8.20
N GLY A 44 2.87 2.56 7.24
CA GLY A 44 4.02 2.92 6.41
C GLY A 44 4.18 2.09 5.14
N ALA A 45 3.07 1.60 4.57
CA ALA A 45 3.05 1.05 3.23
C ALA A 45 3.39 2.13 2.20
N ASP A 46 4.35 1.83 1.32
CA ASP A 46 4.80 2.75 0.27
C ASP A 46 3.88 2.64 -0.97
N VAL A 47 3.41 1.42 -1.25
CA VAL A 47 2.45 1.09 -2.30
C VAL A 47 1.53 -0.01 -1.78
N VAL A 48 0.25 -0.02 -2.14
CA VAL A 48 -0.66 -1.13 -1.83
C VAL A 48 -1.13 -1.78 -3.12
N GLU A 49 -0.98 -3.10 -3.21
CA GLU A 49 -1.53 -3.89 -4.31
C GLU A 49 -2.97 -4.29 -3.99
N LEU A 50 -3.89 -3.92 -4.88
CA LEU A 50 -5.31 -4.24 -4.75
C LEU A 50 -5.67 -5.37 -5.71
N GLY A 51 -5.95 -6.54 -5.15
CA GLY A 51 -6.49 -7.68 -5.90
C GLY A 51 -7.99 -7.51 -6.16
N ILE A 52 -8.39 -7.50 -7.43
CA ILE A 52 -9.78 -7.52 -7.85
C ILE A 52 -10.18 -8.99 -8.07
N PRO A 53 -11.24 -9.51 -7.42
CA PRO A 53 -11.72 -10.87 -7.62
C PRO A 53 -12.34 -11.10 -9.01
#